data_AF-A0A060BX58-F1
#
_entry.id   AF-A0A060BX58-F1
#
_cell.length_a   1.000
_cell.length_b   1.000
_cell.length_c   1.000
_cell.angle_alpha   90.00
_cell.angle_beta   90.00
_cell.angle_gamma   90.00
#
_symmetry.space_group_name_H-M   'P 1'
#
loop_
_entity.id
_entity.type
_entity.pdbx_description
1 polymer ?
#
loop_
_entity_poly.entity_id
_entity_poly.type
_entity_poly.pdbx_seq_one_letter_code
_entity_poly.pdbx_strand_id
1 'polypeptide(L)'
;MSGFFALRRSAFDRVAPRLSPKGFKIMLELLYLLTHSPEPCLVVEHGITFGLREHGESKLSAKVMLDYLRMLRALRRSKQA
;
A
#
# COMPACT_ATOMS: atom_id res chain seq x y z
N MET A 1 1.02 -4.81 6.87
CA MET A 1 1.41 -4.48 5.48
C MET A 1 2.84 -3.96 5.43
N SER A 2 3.66 -4.68 4.65
CA SER A 2 5.08 -4.39 4.43
C SER A 2 5.29 -3.06 3.72
N GLY A 3 6.34 -2.33 4.08
CA GLY A 3 6.86 -1.21 3.27
C GLY A 3 7.90 -1.68 2.25
N PHE A 4 8.16 -2.98 2.20
CA PHE A 4 9.16 -3.63 1.37
C PHE A 4 8.46 -4.55 0.37
N PHE A 5 8.54 -4.16 -0.90
CA PHE A 5 7.91 -4.84 -2.03
C PHE A 5 8.64 -4.43 -3.32
N ALA A 6 8.43 -5.19 -4.39
CA ALA A 6 8.88 -4.86 -5.73
C ALA A 6 7.69 -4.93 -6.69
N LEU A 7 7.70 -4.08 -7.71
CA LEU A 7 6.75 -4.12 -8.81
C LEU A 7 7.42 -3.68 -10.11
N ARG A 8 6.86 -4.12 -11.24
CA ARG A 8 7.28 -3.65 -12.56
C ARG A 8 6.95 -2.17 -12.70
N ARG A 9 7.87 -1.39 -13.29
CA ARG A 9 7.66 0.04 -13.58
C ARG A 9 6.39 0.29 -14.38
N SER A 10 6.16 -0.52 -15.42
CA SER A 10 4.95 -0.41 -16.25
C SER A 10 3.66 -0.60 -15.46
N ALA A 11 3.65 -1.47 -14.44
CA ALA A 11 2.49 -1.63 -13.56
C ALA A 11 2.25 -0.39 -12.71
N PHE A 12 3.32 0.20 -12.15
CA PHE A 12 3.24 1.46 -11.41
C PHE A 12 2.70 2.60 -12.27
N ASP A 13 3.29 2.81 -13.46
CA ASP A 13 2.95 3.93 -14.35
C ASP A 13 1.45 3.91 -14.75
N ARG A 14 0.84 2.72 -14.90
CA ARG A 14 -0.60 2.57 -15.18
C ARG A 14 -1.50 3.08 -14.07
N VAL A 15 -1.12 2.85 -12.80
CA VAL A 15 -1.98 3.17 -11.64
C VAL A 15 -1.58 4.48 -10.96
N ALA A 16 -0.39 5.02 -11.25
CA ALA A 16 0.15 6.23 -10.64
C ALA A 16 -0.81 7.43 -10.68
N PRO A 17 -1.55 7.72 -11.79
CA PRO A 17 -2.50 8.84 -11.81
C PRO A 17 -3.69 8.68 -10.85
N ARG A 18 -3.96 7.44 -10.39
CA ARG A 18 -5.07 7.11 -9.50
C ARG A 18 -4.63 7.00 -8.04
N LEU A 19 -3.33 7.06 -7.76
CA LEU A 19 -2.80 6.98 -6.40
C LEU A 19 -3.11 8.25 -5.62
N SER A 20 -3.59 8.07 -4.39
CA SER A 20 -3.70 9.11 -3.40
C SER A 20 -2.32 9.44 -2.82
N PRO A 21 -1.91 10.73 -2.74
CA PRO A 21 -0.71 11.13 -2.01
C PRO A 21 -0.91 11.11 -0.50
N LYS A 22 -2.13 10.83 -0.01
CA LYS A 22 -2.47 10.82 1.41
C LYS A 22 -2.26 9.44 2.02
N GLY A 23 -1.75 9.43 3.26
CA GLY A 23 -1.56 8.22 4.05
C GLY A 23 -0.10 7.77 4.07
N PHE A 24 0.14 6.55 4.54
CA PHE A 24 1.49 6.02 4.75
C PHE A 24 1.66 4.57 4.26
N LYS A 25 0.59 3.93 3.76
CA LYS A 25 0.58 2.53 3.33
C LYS A 25 0.34 2.42 1.82
N ILE A 26 1.21 3.04 1.02
CA ILE A 26 1.12 3.03 -0.45
C ILE A 26 0.97 1.61 -1.05
N MET A 27 1.63 0.60 -0.47
CA MET A 27 1.51 -0.81 -0.89
C MET A 27 0.04 -1.28 -0.92
N LEU A 28 -0.77 -0.89 0.05
CA LEU A 28 -2.17 -1.33 0.14
C LEU A 28 -3.00 -0.78 -1.02
N GLU A 29 -2.77 0.47 -1.37
CA GLU A 29 -3.47 1.13 -2.47
C GLU A 29 -3.00 0.62 -3.83
N LEU A 30 -1.68 0.42 -3.99
CA LEU A 30 -1.11 -0.24 -5.17
C LEU A 30 -1.69 -1.65 -5.35
N LEU A 31 -1.77 -2.43 -4.27
CA LEU A 31 -2.35 -3.77 -4.32
C LEU A 31 -3.81 -3.72 -4.78
N TYR A 32 -4.62 -2.85 -4.19
CA TYR A 32 -6.02 -2.68 -4.57
C TYR A 32 -6.17 -2.30 -6.05
N LEU A 33 -5.46 -1.27 -6.52
CA LEU A 33 -5.56 -0.79 -7.89
C LEU A 33 -5.05 -1.83 -8.90
N LEU A 34 -3.94 -2.51 -8.61
CA LEU A 34 -3.34 -3.48 -9.53
C LEU A 34 -4.13 -4.79 -9.61
N THR A 35 -4.84 -5.19 -8.56
CA THR A 35 -5.68 -6.40 -8.60
C THR A 35 -7.08 -6.14 -9.15
N HIS A 36 -7.55 -4.89 -9.12
CA HIS A 36 -8.88 -4.50 -9.62
C HIS A 36 -8.85 -3.75 -10.95
N SER A 37 -7.67 -3.52 -11.55
CA SER A 37 -7.57 -2.92 -12.88
C SER A 37 -8.03 -3.89 -13.99
N PRO A 38 -8.36 -3.40 -15.20
CA PRO A 38 -8.74 -4.25 -16.34
C PRO A 38 -7.71 -5.33 -16.71
N GLU A 39 -6.42 -5.07 -16.45
CA GLU A 39 -5.33 -6.03 -16.59
C GLU A 39 -4.72 -6.35 -15.21
N PRO A 40 -5.33 -7.28 -14.44
CA PRO A 40 -4.90 -7.55 -13.08
C PRO A 40 -3.48 -8.11 -13.04
N CYS A 41 -2.67 -7.60 -12.13
CA CYS A 41 -1.32 -8.12 -11.90
C CYS A 41 -1.35 -9.34 -10.99
N LEU A 42 -0.54 -10.35 -11.32
CA LEU A 42 -0.28 -11.46 -10.41
C LEU A 42 0.57 -10.98 -9.23
N VAL A 43 0.14 -11.32 -8.02
CA VAL A 43 0.82 -10.94 -6.77
C VAL A 43 1.30 -12.21 -6.08
N VAL A 44 2.57 -12.20 -5.68
CA VAL A 44 3.20 -13.27 -4.91
C VAL A 44 3.78 -12.69 -3.64
N GLU A 45 3.68 -13.43 -2.54
CA GLU A 45 4.28 -13.07 -1.27
C GLU A 45 5.56 -13.88 -1.05
N HIS A 46 6.63 -13.19 -0.69
CA HIS A 46 7.90 -13.80 -0.32
C HIS A 46 8.14 -13.61 1.18
N GLY A 47 8.55 -14.69 1.85
CA GLY A 47 8.87 -14.65 3.28
C GLY A 47 10.06 -13.75 3.55
N ILE A 48 9.91 -12.84 4.51
CA ILE A 48 10.99 -12.01 5.04
C ILE A 48 10.93 -12.00 6.57
N THR A 49 12.08 -11.92 7.22
CA THR A 49 12.15 -11.69 8.66
C THR A 49 12.31 -10.19 8.91
N PHE A 50 11.38 -9.59 9.64
CA PHE A 50 11.51 -8.19 10.06
C PHE A 50 12.61 -8.06 11.11
N GLY A 51 13.67 -7.31 10.76
CA GLY A 51 14.74 -6.99 11.70
C GLY A 51 14.28 -6.08 12.83
N LEU A 52 15.02 -6.09 13.93
CA LEU A 52 14.85 -5.15 15.02
C LEU A 52 15.37 -3.77 14.61
N ARG A 53 14.70 -2.72 15.06
CA ARG A 53 15.22 -1.36 14.91
C ARG A 53 16.36 -1.17 15.91
N GLU A 54 17.56 -0.87 15.41
CA GLU A 54 18.74 -0.62 16.25
C GLU A 54 18.79 0.82 16.77
N HIS A 55 18.32 1.78 15.98
CA HIS A 55 18.38 3.21 16.31
C HIS A 55 17.10 3.96 15.95
N GLY A 56 16.75 4.94 16.80
CA GLY A 56 15.60 5.82 16.64
C GLY A 56 14.29 5.26 17.20
N GLU A 57 13.29 6.13 17.33
CA GLU A 57 11.98 5.79 17.87
C GLU A 57 10.98 5.36 16.80
N SER A 58 10.00 4.56 17.21
CA SER A 58 8.87 4.22 16.34
C SER A 58 7.98 5.43 16.12
N LYS A 59 7.67 5.72 14.85
CA LYS A 59 6.68 6.75 14.47
C LYS A 59 5.22 6.26 14.60
N LEU A 60 5.02 5.03 15.07
CA LEU A 60 3.68 4.45 15.21
C LEU A 60 2.96 5.08 16.40
N SER A 61 1.85 5.75 16.14
CA SER A 61 1.00 6.38 17.15
C SER A 61 -0.47 6.05 16.91
N ALA A 62 -1.34 6.33 17.89
CA ALA A 62 -2.79 6.15 17.74
C ALA A 62 -3.36 6.93 16.54
N LYS A 63 -2.81 8.11 16.24
CA LYS A 63 -3.17 8.89 15.04
C LYS A 63 -2.91 8.10 13.76
N VAL A 64 -1.75 7.45 13.66
CA VAL A 64 -1.36 6.61 12.51
C VAL A 64 -2.30 5.41 12.36
N MET A 65 -2.74 4.81 13.47
CA MET A 65 -3.74 3.74 13.44
C MET A 65 -5.09 4.22 12.90
N LEU A 66 -5.54 5.41 13.32
CA LEU A 66 -6.78 5.99 12.83
C LEU A 66 -6.68 6.36 11.34
N ASP A 67 -5.55 6.89 10.89
CA ASP A 67 -5.30 7.17 9.47
C ASP A 67 -5.34 5.92 8.62
N TYR A 68 -4.84 4.79 9.13
CA TYR A 68 -4.98 3.49 8.46
C TYR A 68 -6.45 3.08 8.29
N LEU A 69 -7.28 3.22 9.33
CA LEU A 69 -8.71 2.92 9.25
C LEU A 69 -9.45 3.81 8.25
N ARG A 70 -9.09 5.10 8.20
CA ARG A 70 -9.62 6.03 7.19
C ARG A 70 -9.26 5.58 5.77
N MET A 71 -8.02 5.14 5.57
CA MET A 71 -7.54 4.65 4.28
C MET A 71 -8.30 3.41 3.82
N LEU A 72 -8.52 2.45 4.72
CA LEU A 72 -9.34 1.26 4.43
C LEU A 72 -10.78 1.62 4.03
N ARG A 73 -11.40 2.56 4.76
CA ARG A 73 -12.76 3.04 4.44
C ARG A 73 -12.79 3.76 3.10
N ALA A 74 -11.77 4.55 2.77
CA ALA A 74 -11.66 5.24 1.48
C ALA A 74 -11.55 4.24 0.33
N LEU A 75 -10.66 3.24 0.43
CA LEU A 75 -10.51 2.18 -0.57
C LEU A 75 -11.80 1.37 -0.75
N ARG A 76 -12.50 1.03 0.34
CA ARG A 76 -13.78 0.31 0.27
C ARG A 76 -14.89 1.11 -0.42
N ARG A 77 -14.90 2.43 -0.26
CA ARG A 77 -15.89 3.33 -0.88
C ARG A 77 -15.53 3.71 -2.30
N SER A 78 -14.25 3.63 -2.62
CA SER A 78 -13.74 3.88 -3.95
C SER A 78 -14.36 2.87 -4.91
N LYS A 79 -15.18 3.36 -5.85
CA LYS A 79 -15.55 2.61 -7.06
C LYS A 79 -14.42 2.63 -8.10
N GLN A 80 -13.24 3.13 -7.76
CA GLN A 80 -12.10 3.18 -8.65
C GLN A 80 -11.42 1.80 -8.69
N ALA A 81 -12.08 0.85 -9.34
CA ALA A 81 -11.46 -0.30 -10.00
C ALA A 81 -11.37 0.02 -11.49
#